data_AF-A0AAX2IWJ7-F1
#
_entry.id   AF-A0AAX2IWJ7-F1
#
_cell.length_a   1.000
_cell.length_b   1.000
_cell.length_c   1.000
_cell.angle_alpha   90.00
_cell.angle_beta   90.00
_cell.angle_gamma   90.00
#
_symmetry.space_group_name_H-M   'P 1'
#
loop_
_entity.id
_entity.type
_entity.pdbx_description
1 polymer ?
#
loop_
_entity_poly.entity_id
_entity_poly.type
_entity_poly.pdbx_seq_one_letter_code
_entity_poly.pdbx_strand_id
1 'polypeptide(L)'
;MNHFKKFSIYYLTFLLLFGLFIMLFNWLVNPYDIYKSLPIQKFSQKPQVTSHLRLSKAIAIEWKRPEYLILGSSTAETGLDPDFSAWDNSHVYNLGLSGANIYEVMRYLQHAEAIKRIKKVVLVVNFFMFNAYVENRDDFNESLLRVDVNGDKNPFAINTIISTLLSFDALKASLETIKNQHKRNAFLSNGQLVHDYREEQIQQLKGYKNNFLYTESYSKTSLLPLPHNQFGFTDPEKGIDTIAYLQKIIAICEKNHTELILILAPEHVRLLETYKLLNLWDTYEQWQKELMTLIADHNQKYPDTKFSLWGFNNINSITTEQLPDKDDARTKMRWFWDPQHFKNELGNLILSIVLSLKDESVISDFSTLLKEDNIQRKLENDRLELIKWENRHPEDIIELKQNLFGSTTSKSDK
;
A
#
# COMPACT_ATOMS: atom_id res chain seq x y z
N MET A 1 14.69 -57.36 -21.61
CA MET A 1 13.90 -56.19 -22.08
C MET A 1 12.66 -55.87 -21.24
N ASN A 2 11.94 -56.86 -20.67
CA ASN A 2 10.66 -56.61 -20.00
C ASN A 2 10.77 -55.96 -18.60
N HIS A 3 11.85 -56.22 -17.86
CA HIS A 3 12.08 -55.64 -16.53
C HIS A 3 12.40 -54.14 -16.56
N PHE A 4 13.25 -53.69 -17.49
CA PHE A 4 13.53 -52.26 -17.66
C PHE A 4 12.28 -51.48 -18.06
N LYS A 5 11.46 -52.03 -18.97
CA LYS A 5 10.16 -51.42 -19.33
C LYS A 5 9.23 -51.31 -18.12
N LYS A 6 9.07 -52.38 -17.32
CA LYS A 6 8.25 -52.35 -16.10
C LYS A 6 8.78 -51.35 -15.07
N PHE A 7 10.10 -51.31 -14.84
CA PHE A 7 10.73 -50.35 -13.94
C PHE A 7 10.48 -48.90 -14.40
N SER A 8 10.70 -48.59 -15.68
CA SER A 8 10.42 -47.25 -16.22
C SER A 8 8.95 -46.87 -16.09
N ILE A 9 8.03 -47.80 -16.33
CA ILE A 9 6.59 -47.56 -16.13
C ILE A 9 6.30 -47.26 -14.65
N TYR A 10 6.82 -48.06 -13.71
CA TYR A 10 6.60 -47.81 -12.29
C TYR A 10 7.22 -46.49 -11.82
N TYR A 11 8.42 -46.16 -12.27
CA TYR A 11 9.10 -44.92 -11.94
C TYR A 11 8.34 -43.69 -12.45
N LEU A 12 7.92 -43.70 -13.72
CA LEU A 12 7.11 -42.62 -14.30
C LEU A 12 5.73 -42.51 -13.64
N THR A 13 5.10 -43.65 -13.31
CA THR A 13 3.83 -43.68 -12.58
C THR A 13 3.99 -43.10 -11.19
N PHE A 14 5.07 -43.43 -10.48
CA PHE A 14 5.38 -42.87 -9.17
C PHE A 14 5.58 -41.34 -9.24
N LEU A 15 6.39 -40.85 -10.18
CA LEU A 15 6.60 -39.41 -10.37
C LEU A 15 5.30 -38.68 -10.69
N LEU A 16 4.45 -39.27 -11.53
CA LEU A 16 3.13 -38.71 -11.86
C LEU A 16 2.22 -38.65 -10.62
N LEU A 17 2.08 -39.76 -9.88
CA LEU A 17 1.24 -39.81 -8.69
C LEU A 17 1.76 -38.89 -7.58
N PHE A 18 3.08 -38.81 -7.41
CA PHE A 18 3.70 -37.90 -6.46
C PHE A 18 3.47 -36.43 -6.84
N GLY A 19 3.60 -36.09 -8.13
CA GLY A 19 3.27 -34.76 -8.64
C GLY A 19 1.80 -34.40 -8.43
N LEU A 20 0.88 -35.31 -8.75
CA LEU A 20 -0.56 -35.15 -8.50
C LEU A 20 -0.88 -34.98 -7.00
N PHE A 21 -0.19 -35.73 -6.13
CA PHE A 21 -0.32 -35.58 -4.70
C PHE A 21 0.12 -34.20 -4.22
N ILE A 22 1.28 -33.70 -4.66
CA ILE A 22 1.76 -32.35 -4.32
C ILE A 22 0.77 -31.29 -4.80
N MET A 23 0.30 -31.40 -6.05
CA MET A 23 -0.71 -30.48 -6.60
C MET A 23 -1.97 -30.47 -5.75
N LEU A 24 -2.53 -31.65 -5.46
CA LEU A 24 -3.75 -31.76 -4.65
C LEU A 24 -3.53 -31.23 -3.23
N PHE A 25 -2.39 -31.52 -2.62
CA PHE A 25 -2.05 -31.04 -1.28
C PHE A 25 -1.97 -29.51 -1.23
N ASN A 26 -1.20 -28.90 -2.15
CA ASN A 26 -1.08 -27.45 -2.25
C ASN A 26 -2.41 -26.79 -2.58
N TRP A 27 -3.20 -27.40 -3.47
CA TRP A 27 -4.55 -26.93 -3.81
C TRP A 27 -5.47 -26.95 -2.59
N LEU A 28 -5.53 -28.05 -1.85
CA LEU A 28 -6.40 -28.19 -0.66
C LEU A 28 -6.00 -27.25 0.47
N VAL A 29 -4.70 -27.15 0.78
CA VAL A 29 -4.21 -26.27 1.86
C VAL A 29 -4.32 -24.80 1.45
N ASN A 30 -4.06 -24.49 0.18
CA ASN A 30 -4.13 -23.16 -0.40
C ASN A 30 -3.43 -22.11 0.48
N PRO A 31 -2.10 -22.17 0.64
CA PRO A 31 -1.37 -21.38 1.64
C PRO A 31 -1.41 -19.87 1.37
N TYR A 32 -1.48 -19.46 0.10
CA TYR A 32 -1.50 -18.06 -0.33
C TYR A 32 -2.91 -17.52 -0.62
N ASP A 33 -3.95 -18.32 -0.39
CA ASP A 33 -5.33 -18.00 -0.74
C ASP A 33 -5.58 -17.69 -2.24
N ILE A 34 -4.84 -18.38 -3.12
CA ILE A 34 -4.84 -18.19 -4.59
C ILE A 34 -5.39 -19.37 -5.39
N TYR A 35 -5.92 -20.40 -4.74
CA TYR A 35 -6.69 -21.47 -5.40
C TYR A 35 -8.18 -21.44 -5.06
N LYS A 36 -9.05 -21.75 -6.02
CA LYS A 36 -10.48 -21.99 -5.76
C LYS A 36 -10.67 -23.39 -5.15
N SER A 37 -10.13 -23.59 -3.95
CA SER A 37 -10.15 -24.87 -3.26
C SER A 37 -11.38 -25.06 -2.39
N LEU A 38 -11.59 -26.29 -1.90
CA LEU A 38 -12.66 -26.57 -0.95
C LEU A 38 -12.40 -25.83 0.38
N PRO A 39 -13.42 -25.19 0.98
CA PRO A 39 -13.26 -24.47 2.24
C PRO A 39 -13.11 -25.46 3.39
N ILE A 40 -11.87 -25.88 3.66
CA ILE A 40 -11.54 -26.75 4.79
C ILE A 40 -11.30 -25.87 6.01
N GLN A 41 -12.19 -25.94 7.00
CA GLN A 41 -12.12 -25.10 8.22
C GLN A 41 -10.76 -25.19 8.93
N LYS A 42 -10.14 -26.38 8.92
CA LYS A 42 -8.81 -26.65 9.51
C LYS A 42 -7.67 -25.86 8.84
N PHE A 43 -7.88 -25.33 7.64
CA PHE A 43 -6.91 -24.53 6.88
C PHE A 43 -7.44 -23.12 6.57
N SER A 44 -8.37 -22.62 7.39
CA SER A 44 -8.99 -21.31 7.20
C SER A 44 -8.03 -20.13 7.41
N GLN A 45 -6.98 -20.33 8.22
CA GLN A 45 -5.93 -19.32 8.38
C GLN A 45 -4.85 -19.46 7.31
N LYS A 46 -4.40 -18.34 6.77
CA LYS A 46 -3.52 -18.14 5.61
C LYS A 46 -2.33 -17.24 5.99
N PRO A 47 -1.49 -17.66 6.95
CA PRO A 47 -0.40 -16.81 7.47
C PRO A 47 0.68 -16.49 6.43
N GLN A 48 0.70 -17.18 5.28
CA GLN A 48 1.68 -16.97 4.21
C GLN A 48 1.25 -15.87 3.22
N VAL A 49 0.03 -15.34 3.34
CA VAL A 49 -0.44 -14.22 2.50
C VAL A 49 0.38 -12.96 2.74
N THR A 50 0.82 -12.70 3.99
CA THR A 50 1.58 -11.47 4.31
C THR A 50 2.91 -11.39 3.60
N SER A 51 3.62 -12.51 3.42
CA SER A 51 4.91 -12.59 2.73
C SER A 51 4.78 -12.75 1.21
N HIS A 52 3.57 -12.96 0.70
CA HIS A 52 3.27 -13.17 -0.73
C HIS A 52 2.09 -12.29 -1.17
N LEU A 53 1.98 -11.10 -0.57
CA LEU A 53 0.82 -10.23 -0.69
C LEU A 53 0.52 -9.90 -2.15
N ARG A 54 1.57 -9.61 -2.91
CA ARG A 54 1.50 -9.26 -4.33
C ARG A 54 0.93 -10.39 -5.17
N LEU A 55 1.43 -11.61 -4.99
CA LEU A 55 0.87 -12.82 -5.60
C LEU A 55 -0.61 -12.99 -5.25
N SER A 56 -0.95 -12.91 -3.97
CA SER A 56 -2.34 -13.06 -3.49
C SER A 56 -3.26 -12.01 -4.11
N LYS A 57 -2.86 -10.74 -4.13
CA LYS A 57 -3.68 -9.65 -4.67
C LYS A 57 -3.79 -9.68 -6.19
N ALA A 58 -2.73 -10.04 -6.92
CA ALA A 58 -2.81 -10.22 -8.38
C ALA A 58 -3.86 -11.28 -8.74
N ILE A 59 -3.83 -12.44 -8.07
CA ILE A 59 -4.82 -13.50 -8.30
C ILE A 59 -6.22 -13.09 -7.81
N ALA A 60 -6.32 -12.35 -6.71
CA ALA A 60 -7.60 -11.84 -6.22
C ALA A 60 -8.29 -10.93 -7.25
N ILE A 61 -7.56 -10.08 -7.97
CA ILE A 61 -8.13 -9.24 -9.04
C ILE A 61 -8.69 -10.10 -10.18
N GLU A 62 -8.02 -11.20 -10.56
CA GLU A 62 -8.54 -12.12 -11.58
C GLU A 62 -9.88 -12.75 -11.19
N TRP A 63 -10.05 -13.02 -9.90
CA TRP A 63 -11.23 -13.70 -9.39
C TRP A 63 -12.38 -12.79 -9.03
N LYS A 64 -12.08 -11.70 -8.34
CA LYS A 64 -13.06 -10.73 -7.85
C LYS A 64 -13.54 -9.84 -8.98
N ARG A 65 -12.69 -9.56 -9.98
CA ARG A 65 -12.99 -8.70 -11.14
C ARG A 65 -13.73 -7.42 -10.73
N PRO A 66 -13.13 -6.61 -9.83
CA PRO A 66 -13.75 -5.40 -9.31
C PRO A 66 -13.99 -4.38 -10.42
N GLU A 67 -14.87 -3.43 -10.15
CA GLU A 67 -15.14 -2.27 -11.03
C GLU A 67 -14.52 -0.99 -10.46
N TYR A 68 -14.22 -0.99 -9.17
CA TYR A 68 -13.64 0.12 -8.43
C TYR A 68 -12.43 -0.37 -7.65
N LEU A 69 -11.37 0.41 -7.62
CA LEU A 69 -10.15 0.06 -6.92
C LEU A 69 -9.77 1.14 -5.91
N ILE A 70 -9.33 0.70 -4.75
CA ILE A 70 -8.45 1.48 -3.89
C ILE A 70 -7.02 1.05 -4.22
N LEU A 71 -6.15 2.00 -4.55
CA LEU A 71 -4.73 1.80 -4.83
C LEU A 71 -3.87 2.63 -3.87
N GLY A 72 -2.64 2.19 -3.65
CA GLY A 72 -1.66 2.91 -2.85
C GLY A 72 -0.72 1.97 -2.12
N SER A 73 -0.06 2.49 -1.10
CA SER A 73 0.86 1.71 -0.25
C SER A 73 0.13 1.01 0.92
N SER A 74 0.85 0.70 2.01
CA SER A 74 0.29 0.17 3.25
C SER A 74 -0.74 1.11 3.89
N THR A 75 -0.71 2.40 3.58
CA THR A 75 -1.67 3.41 4.08
C THR A 75 -3.07 3.16 3.51
N ALA A 76 -3.16 2.99 2.19
CA ALA A 76 -4.40 2.62 1.49
C ALA A 76 -4.90 1.24 1.95
N GLU A 77 -3.99 0.29 2.06
CA GLU A 77 -4.24 -1.09 2.52
C GLU A 77 -4.85 -1.14 3.92
N THR A 78 -4.38 -0.27 4.82
CA THR A 78 -4.84 -0.21 6.21
C THR A 78 -6.14 0.60 6.31
N GLY A 79 -6.12 1.84 5.84
CA GLY A 79 -7.09 2.83 6.28
C GLY A 79 -8.37 2.93 5.45
N LEU A 80 -8.39 2.47 4.19
CA LEU A 80 -9.57 2.64 3.32
C LEU A 80 -10.37 1.35 3.18
N ASP A 81 -11.63 1.41 3.61
CA ASP A 81 -12.56 0.29 3.60
C ASP A 81 -13.30 0.19 2.24
N PRO A 82 -13.10 -0.88 1.46
CA PRO A 82 -13.80 -1.08 0.19
C PRO A 82 -15.30 -1.40 0.38
N ASP A 83 -15.72 -1.82 1.58
CA ASP A 83 -17.12 -2.13 1.89
C ASP A 83 -17.86 -0.94 2.53
N PHE A 84 -17.21 0.23 2.63
CA PHE A 84 -17.83 1.44 3.18
C PHE A 84 -19.03 1.90 2.34
N SER A 85 -20.07 2.40 3.00
CA SER A 85 -21.35 2.72 2.36
C SER A 85 -21.26 3.81 1.28
N ALA A 86 -20.24 4.67 1.30
CA ALA A 86 -20.03 5.70 0.30
C ALA A 86 -19.74 5.16 -1.12
N TRP A 87 -19.46 3.86 -1.26
CA TRP A 87 -19.30 3.20 -2.56
C TRP A 87 -20.63 2.81 -3.23
N ASP A 88 -21.79 3.11 -2.63
CA ASP A 88 -23.13 2.84 -3.20
C ASP A 88 -23.33 1.36 -3.65
N ASN A 89 -22.83 0.41 -2.86
CA ASN A 89 -22.83 -1.05 -3.15
C ASN A 89 -22.05 -1.45 -4.42
N SER A 90 -21.09 -0.63 -4.84
CA SER A 90 -20.18 -0.95 -5.94
C SER A 90 -19.28 -2.15 -5.63
N HIS A 91 -18.83 -2.85 -6.68
CA HIS A 91 -17.87 -3.95 -6.52
C HIS A 91 -16.45 -3.40 -6.40
N VAL A 92 -16.00 -3.16 -5.16
CA VAL A 92 -14.73 -2.52 -4.84
C VAL A 92 -13.74 -3.55 -4.32
N TYR A 93 -12.46 -3.37 -4.64
CA TYR A 93 -11.37 -4.14 -4.02
C TYR A 93 -10.25 -3.21 -3.57
N ASN A 94 -9.72 -3.47 -2.37
CA ASN A 94 -8.56 -2.76 -1.87
C ASN A 94 -7.27 -3.42 -2.39
N LEU A 95 -6.71 -2.84 -3.43
CA LEU A 95 -5.44 -3.20 -4.06
C LEU A 95 -4.28 -2.31 -3.54
N GLY A 96 -4.36 -1.80 -2.31
CA GLY A 96 -3.22 -1.21 -1.61
C GLY A 96 -2.14 -2.26 -1.34
N LEU A 97 -0.87 -1.90 -1.48
CA LEU A 97 0.24 -2.85 -1.37
C LEU A 97 1.25 -2.37 -0.32
N SER A 98 1.47 -3.19 0.71
CA SER A 98 2.41 -2.86 1.79
C SER A 98 3.79 -2.40 1.30
N GLY A 99 4.10 -1.11 1.59
CA GLY A 99 5.32 -0.42 1.21
C GLY A 99 5.59 -0.32 -0.30
N ALA A 100 4.57 -0.42 -1.15
CA ALA A 100 4.74 -0.26 -2.59
C ALA A 100 5.17 1.16 -2.96
N ASN A 101 6.10 1.25 -3.91
CA ASN A 101 6.41 2.50 -4.61
C ASN A 101 5.38 2.76 -5.74
N ILE A 102 5.47 3.92 -6.38
CA ILE A 102 4.51 4.31 -7.43
C ILE A 102 4.61 3.43 -8.69
N TYR A 103 5.77 2.84 -8.98
CA TYR A 103 5.94 1.91 -10.10
C TYR A 103 5.09 0.66 -9.90
N GLU A 104 5.19 0.02 -8.72
CA GLU A 104 4.42 -1.18 -8.41
C GLU A 104 2.91 -0.90 -8.50
N VAL A 105 2.46 0.23 -7.99
CA VAL A 105 1.05 0.66 -8.09
C VAL A 105 0.61 0.80 -9.55
N MET A 106 1.44 1.44 -10.39
CA MET A 106 1.17 1.55 -11.84
C MET A 106 1.03 0.16 -12.48
N ARG A 107 1.94 -0.77 -12.17
CA ARG A 107 1.93 -2.13 -12.73
C ARG A 107 0.70 -2.92 -12.31
N TYR A 108 0.23 -2.76 -11.07
CA TYR A 108 -1.00 -3.39 -10.59
C TYR A 108 -2.27 -2.78 -11.18
N LEU A 109 -2.28 -1.48 -11.48
CA LEU A 109 -3.37 -0.87 -12.26
C LEU A 109 -3.42 -1.44 -13.68
N GLN A 110 -2.28 -1.55 -14.38
CA GLN A 110 -2.22 -2.16 -15.72
C GLN A 110 -2.71 -3.61 -15.70
N HIS A 111 -2.33 -4.38 -14.67
CA HIS A 111 -2.83 -5.73 -14.47
C HIS A 111 -4.35 -5.79 -14.34
N ALA A 112 -4.94 -4.93 -13.50
CA ALA A 112 -6.37 -4.92 -13.27
C ALA A 112 -7.17 -4.53 -14.52
N GLU A 113 -6.75 -3.48 -15.23
CA GLU A 113 -7.38 -3.02 -16.47
C GLU A 113 -7.34 -4.07 -17.58
N ALA A 114 -6.29 -4.89 -17.63
CA ALA A 114 -6.19 -6.01 -18.57
C ALA A 114 -7.17 -7.15 -18.29
N ILE A 115 -7.74 -7.23 -17.08
CA ILE A 115 -8.67 -8.29 -16.65
C ILE A 115 -10.13 -7.85 -16.83
N LYS A 116 -10.43 -6.65 -16.35
CA LYS A 116 -11.74 -6.02 -16.46
C LYS A 116 -11.54 -4.52 -16.42
N ARG A 117 -12.24 -3.79 -17.29
CA ARG A 117 -12.23 -2.33 -17.28
C ARG A 117 -12.61 -1.82 -15.90
N ILE A 118 -11.76 -0.97 -15.33
CA ILE A 118 -12.01 -0.27 -14.08
C ILE A 118 -12.80 0.99 -14.38
N LYS A 119 -13.81 1.30 -13.56
CA LYS A 119 -14.63 2.51 -13.72
C LYS A 119 -14.05 3.67 -12.93
N LYS A 120 -13.50 3.40 -11.74
CA LYS A 120 -12.97 4.40 -10.83
C LYS A 120 -11.83 3.85 -9.98
N VAL A 121 -10.84 4.70 -9.76
CA VAL A 121 -9.69 4.46 -8.89
C VAL A 121 -9.63 5.56 -7.84
N VAL A 122 -9.57 5.17 -6.57
CA VAL A 122 -9.11 6.02 -5.48
C VAL A 122 -7.65 5.64 -5.21
N LEU A 123 -6.72 6.50 -5.62
CA LEU A 123 -5.29 6.29 -5.45
C LEU A 123 -4.78 7.15 -4.30
N VAL A 124 -4.38 6.52 -3.20
CA VAL A 124 -3.72 7.18 -2.08
C VAL A 124 -2.21 7.14 -2.29
N VAL A 125 -1.60 8.32 -2.33
CA VAL A 125 -0.16 8.48 -2.49
C VAL A 125 0.48 9.05 -1.22
N ASN A 126 1.67 8.54 -0.93
CA ASN A 126 2.58 9.04 0.10
C ASN A 126 3.87 9.52 -0.54
N PHE A 127 4.55 10.45 0.12
CA PHE A 127 5.78 11.05 -0.39
C PHE A 127 6.88 10.01 -0.67
N PHE A 128 7.07 9.04 0.23
CA PHE A 128 8.12 8.02 0.07
C PHE A 128 7.97 7.17 -1.20
N MET A 129 6.74 7.03 -1.73
CA MET A 129 6.46 6.22 -2.92
C MET A 129 7.13 6.77 -4.18
N PHE A 130 7.55 8.05 -4.14
CA PHE A 130 8.17 8.78 -5.23
C PHE A 130 9.69 8.88 -5.09
N ASN A 131 10.30 8.23 -4.10
CA ASN A 131 11.75 8.13 -4.03
C ASN A 131 12.26 7.07 -5.03
N ALA A 132 12.96 7.50 -6.07
CA ALA A 132 13.56 6.64 -7.10
C ALA A 132 14.65 5.70 -6.55
N TYR A 133 15.18 5.96 -5.36
CA TYR A 133 16.15 5.11 -4.67
C TYR A 133 15.50 4.01 -3.81
N VAL A 134 14.17 3.95 -3.76
CA VAL A 134 13.44 2.86 -3.09
C VAL A 134 13.17 1.75 -4.10
N GLU A 135 13.78 0.60 -3.85
CA GLU A 135 13.56 -0.61 -4.64
C GLU A 135 12.11 -1.12 -4.55
N ASN A 136 11.70 -1.90 -5.55
CA ASN A 136 10.48 -2.69 -5.44
C ASN A 136 10.60 -3.67 -4.27
N ARG A 137 9.47 -4.03 -3.65
CA ARG A 137 9.49 -5.04 -2.59
C ARG A 137 9.90 -6.42 -3.13
N ASP A 138 10.51 -7.22 -2.26
CA ASP A 138 11.04 -8.55 -2.59
C ASP A 138 10.00 -9.52 -3.17
N ASP A 139 8.72 -9.40 -2.78
CA ASP A 139 7.62 -10.23 -3.30
C ASP A 139 7.01 -9.69 -4.61
N PHE A 140 7.56 -8.60 -5.16
CA PHE A 140 7.15 -8.06 -6.45
C PHE A 140 7.74 -8.83 -7.61
N ASN A 141 6.86 -9.31 -8.48
CA ASN A 141 7.25 -10.05 -9.66
C ASN A 141 6.30 -9.76 -10.82
N GLU A 142 6.82 -9.17 -11.89
CA GLU A 142 6.03 -8.80 -13.06
C GLU A 142 5.48 -10.00 -13.83
N SER A 143 6.11 -11.18 -13.72
CA SER A 143 5.60 -12.40 -14.35
C SER A 143 4.22 -12.82 -13.82
N LEU A 144 3.80 -12.30 -12.66
CA LEU A 144 2.47 -12.49 -12.09
C LEU A 144 1.39 -11.70 -12.86
N LEU A 145 1.79 -10.65 -13.57
CA LEU A 145 0.87 -9.64 -14.09
C LEU A 145 0.46 -9.96 -15.54
N ARG A 146 -0.82 -9.72 -15.91
CA ARG A 146 -1.38 -10.08 -17.23
C ARG A 146 -0.77 -9.35 -18.41
N VAL A 147 -0.13 -8.21 -18.16
CA VAL A 147 0.52 -7.40 -19.17
C VAL A 147 1.93 -7.04 -18.73
N ASP A 148 2.84 -6.82 -19.67
CA ASP A 148 4.17 -6.26 -19.42
C ASP A 148 4.11 -4.75 -19.16
N VAL A 149 5.27 -4.11 -19.00
CA VAL A 149 5.38 -2.67 -18.71
C VAL A 149 4.77 -1.79 -19.80
N ASN A 150 4.76 -2.26 -21.06
CA ASN A 150 4.19 -1.55 -22.21
C ASN A 150 2.67 -1.74 -22.33
N GLY A 151 2.10 -2.67 -21.56
CA GLY A 151 0.68 -3.03 -21.61
C GLY A 151 0.38 -4.16 -22.59
N ASP A 152 1.41 -4.82 -23.15
CA ASP A 152 1.24 -5.96 -24.03
C ASP A 152 1.02 -7.25 -23.24
N LYS A 153 0.35 -8.24 -23.83
CA LYS A 153 0.01 -9.50 -23.15
C LYS A 153 1.26 -10.19 -22.62
N ASN A 154 1.29 -10.45 -21.31
CA ASN A 154 2.36 -11.20 -20.68
C ASN A 154 2.16 -12.71 -20.89
N PRO A 155 3.06 -13.42 -21.59
CA PRO A 155 2.93 -14.86 -21.81
C PRO A 155 3.17 -15.68 -20.52
N PHE A 156 3.86 -15.12 -19.53
CA PHE A 156 4.22 -15.85 -18.29
C PHE A 156 3.08 -15.91 -17.27
N ALA A 157 2.14 -14.96 -17.29
CA ALA A 157 1.08 -14.84 -16.28
C ALA A 157 0.16 -16.06 -16.16
N ILE A 158 -0.08 -16.78 -17.26
CA ILE A 158 -0.94 -17.98 -17.28
C ILE A 158 -0.31 -19.15 -16.51
N ASN A 159 1.02 -19.19 -16.40
CA ASN A 159 1.74 -20.31 -15.80
C ASN A 159 1.79 -20.22 -14.27
N THR A 160 1.50 -19.07 -13.67
CA THR A 160 1.71 -18.79 -12.24
C THR A 160 0.90 -19.69 -11.30
N ILE A 161 -0.37 -19.97 -11.61
CA ILE A 161 -1.20 -20.85 -10.75
C ILE A 161 -0.69 -22.31 -10.83
N ILE A 162 -0.30 -22.77 -12.01
CA ILE A 162 0.19 -24.14 -12.19
C ILE A 162 1.59 -24.30 -11.57
N SER A 163 2.46 -23.30 -11.75
CA SER A 163 3.82 -23.33 -11.18
C SER A 163 3.78 -23.31 -9.66
N THR A 164 2.89 -22.51 -9.05
CA THR A 164 2.70 -22.51 -7.60
C THR A 164 2.19 -23.86 -7.10
N LEU A 165 1.25 -24.52 -7.78
CA LEU A 165 0.74 -25.85 -7.38
C LEU A 165 1.82 -26.95 -7.33
N LEU A 166 2.81 -26.90 -8.22
CA LEU A 166 3.90 -27.89 -8.30
C LEU A 166 5.19 -27.44 -7.60
N SER A 167 5.24 -26.23 -7.05
CA SER A 167 6.47 -25.67 -6.45
C SER A 167 6.79 -26.26 -5.07
N PHE A 168 8.09 -26.38 -4.79
CA PHE A 168 8.58 -26.71 -3.46
C PHE A 168 8.24 -25.61 -2.45
N ASP A 169 8.24 -24.34 -2.87
CA ASP A 169 7.88 -23.20 -2.02
C ASP A 169 6.42 -23.30 -1.55
N ALA A 170 5.48 -23.63 -2.43
CA ALA A 170 4.09 -23.85 -2.03
C ALA A 170 3.92 -25.06 -1.11
N LEU A 171 4.72 -26.12 -1.29
CA LEU A 171 4.71 -27.27 -0.38
C LEU A 171 5.18 -26.85 1.02
N LYS A 172 6.28 -26.09 1.11
CA LYS A 172 6.79 -25.52 2.37
C LYS A 172 5.74 -24.58 3.00
N ALA A 173 5.18 -23.67 2.22
CA ALA A 173 4.15 -22.73 2.66
C ALA A 173 2.87 -23.46 3.13
N SER A 174 2.49 -24.56 2.49
CA SER A 174 1.37 -25.41 2.91
C SER A 174 1.64 -26.08 4.26
N LEU A 175 2.85 -26.63 4.45
CA LEU A 175 3.24 -27.20 5.75
C LEU A 175 3.28 -26.14 6.85
N GLU A 176 3.81 -24.95 6.57
CA GLU A 176 3.84 -23.83 7.51
C GLU A 176 2.42 -23.31 7.82
N THR A 177 1.53 -23.29 6.83
CA THR A 177 0.12 -22.94 7.01
C THR A 177 -0.54 -23.88 8.01
N ILE A 178 -0.35 -25.20 7.86
CA ILE A 178 -0.89 -26.20 8.78
C ILE A 178 -0.35 -26.00 10.20
N LYS A 179 0.94 -25.70 10.35
CA LYS A 179 1.58 -25.48 11.68
C LYS A 179 1.12 -24.18 12.35
N ASN A 180 0.78 -23.16 11.57
CA ASN A 180 0.51 -21.81 12.07
C ASN A 180 -0.98 -21.44 12.05
N GLN A 181 -1.89 -22.39 12.19
CA GLN A 181 -3.34 -22.12 12.24
C GLN A 181 -3.79 -21.33 13.49
N HIS A 182 -2.90 -21.09 14.46
CA HIS A 182 -3.15 -20.20 15.58
C HIS A 182 -3.00 -18.70 15.20
N LYS A 183 -2.31 -18.40 14.09
CA LYS A 183 -2.14 -17.03 13.60
C LYS A 183 -3.39 -16.61 12.85
N ARG A 184 -3.89 -15.41 13.14
CA ARG A 184 -5.03 -14.82 12.44
C ARG A 184 -4.62 -14.38 11.03
N ASN A 185 -5.59 -14.40 10.10
CA ASN A 185 -5.43 -13.77 8.79
C ASN A 185 -5.18 -12.27 8.96
N ALA A 186 -4.14 -11.77 8.29
CA ALA A 186 -3.85 -10.34 8.27
C ALA A 186 -4.79 -9.56 7.34
N PHE A 187 -5.37 -10.22 6.33
CA PHE A 187 -6.17 -9.58 5.29
C PHE A 187 -7.59 -10.11 5.23
N LEU A 188 -8.52 -9.21 4.97
CA LEU A 188 -9.91 -9.50 4.64
C LEU A 188 -10.04 -9.90 3.18
N SER A 189 -11.15 -10.59 2.84
CA SER A 189 -11.39 -11.07 1.46
C SER A 189 -11.61 -9.96 0.43
N ASN A 190 -11.82 -8.73 0.90
CA ASN A 190 -11.96 -7.50 0.12
C ASN A 190 -10.59 -6.80 -0.13
N GLY A 191 -9.49 -7.38 0.35
CA GLY A 191 -8.11 -6.92 0.16
C GLY A 191 -7.59 -5.98 1.25
N GLN A 192 -8.45 -5.48 2.16
CA GLN A 192 -8.01 -4.60 3.24
C GLN A 192 -7.27 -5.39 4.33
N LEU A 193 -6.32 -4.75 5.00
CA LEU A 193 -5.78 -5.27 6.26
C LEU A 193 -6.91 -5.36 7.31
N VAL A 194 -6.90 -6.40 8.15
CA VAL A 194 -7.88 -6.54 9.23
C VAL A 194 -7.78 -5.33 10.17
N HIS A 195 -8.93 -4.78 10.55
CA HIS A 195 -9.03 -3.46 11.19
C HIS A 195 -8.28 -3.38 12.54
N ASP A 196 -8.23 -4.48 13.30
CA ASP A 196 -7.55 -4.56 14.59
C ASP A 196 -6.11 -5.09 14.50
N TYR A 197 -5.58 -5.35 13.29
CA TYR A 197 -4.26 -5.99 13.09
C TYR A 197 -3.12 -5.25 13.82
N ARG A 198 -3.16 -3.92 13.83
CA ARG A 198 -2.13 -3.07 14.45
C ARG A 198 -2.29 -2.93 15.97
N GLU A 199 -3.42 -3.35 16.55
CA GLU A 199 -3.61 -3.29 18.00
C GLU A 199 -2.62 -4.20 18.74
N GLU A 200 -2.29 -5.36 18.17
CA GLU A 200 -1.35 -6.30 18.78
C GLU A 200 0.04 -5.67 18.96
N GLN A 201 0.57 -5.00 17.93
CA GLN A 201 1.86 -4.31 18.00
C GLN A 201 1.85 -3.19 19.05
N ILE A 202 0.77 -2.40 19.11
CA ILE A 202 0.65 -1.33 20.11
C ILE A 202 0.62 -1.90 21.54
N GLN A 203 -0.06 -3.02 21.75
CA GLN A 203 -0.08 -3.70 23.05
C GLN A 203 1.31 -4.27 23.40
N GLN A 204 2.01 -4.90 22.46
CA GLN A 204 3.36 -5.44 22.64
C GLN A 204 4.37 -4.32 22.97
N LEU A 205 4.25 -3.17 22.31
CA LEU A 205 5.07 -1.98 22.55
C LEU A 205 4.58 -1.13 23.73
N LYS A 206 3.49 -1.53 24.41
CA LYS A 206 2.94 -0.87 25.60
C LYS A 206 2.52 0.59 25.35
N GLY A 207 1.76 0.85 24.29
CA GLY A 207 1.10 2.15 24.05
C GLY A 207 1.52 2.85 22.77
N TYR A 208 0.76 3.88 22.40
CA TYR A 208 0.91 4.59 21.12
C TYR A 208 2.25 5.33 21.02
N LYS A 209 2.70 6.01 22.09
CA LYS A 209 3.98 6.72 22.08
C LYS A 209 5.15 5.81 21.74
N ASN A 210 5.22 4.62 22.35
CA ASN A 210 6.26 3.64 22.05
C ASN A 210 6.15 3.08 20.62
N ASN A 211 4.92 2.89 20.11
CA ASN A 211 4.70 2.50 18.71
C ASN A 211 5.13 3.58 17.70
N PHE A 212 4.86 4.86 18.02
CA PHE A 212 5.33 6.00 17.23
C PHE A 212 6.85 6.05 17.22
N LEU A 213 7.50 5.98 18.39
CA LEU A 213 8.96 5.96 18.49
C LEU A 213 9.59 4.79 17.72
N TYR A 214 9.01 3.60 17.83
CA TYR A 214 9.47 2.44 17.06
C TYR A 214 9.40 2.71 15.55
N THR A 215 8.26 3.22 15.05
CA THR A 215 8.07 3.52 13.62
C THR A 215 9.00 4.65 13.14
N GLU A 216 9.15 5.71 13.94
CA GLU A 216 10.01 6.86 13.67
C GLU A 216 11.48 6.46 13.55
N SER A 217 11.93 5.43 14.29
CA SER A 217 13.31 4.93 14.21
C SER A 217 13.71 4.40 12.82
N TYR A 218 12.72 3.97 12.02
CA TYR A 218 12.93 3.52 10.64
C TYR A 218 12.69 4.61 9.60
N SER A 219 12.24 5.81 9.99
CA SER A 219 11.83 6.84 9.03
C SER A 219 13.02 7.34 8.20
N LYS A 220 14.19 7.51 8.83
CA LYS A 220 15.41 7.92 8.11
C LYS A 220 15.81 6.92 7.03
N THR A 221 15.87 5.62 7.36
CA THR A 221 16.25 4.58 6.39
C THR A 221 15.18 4.34 5.33
N SER A 222 13.91 4.62 5.63
CA SER A 222 12.81 4.51 4.67
C SER A 222 12.78 5.67 3.67
N LEU A 223 13.11 6.89 4.11
CA LEU A 223 13.11 8.09 3.27
C LEU A 223 14.45 8.32 2.56
N LEU A 224 15.55 7.92 3.18
CA LEU A 224 16.92 8.04 2.68
C LEU A 224 17.59 6.66 2.71
N PRO A 225 17.19 5.72 1.82
CA PRO A 225 17.68 4.35 1.86
C PRO A 225 19.18 4.25 1.54
N LEU A 226 19.85 3.31 2.19
CA LEU A 226 21.21 2.91 1.85
C LEU A 226 21.24 2.17 0.50
N PRO A 227 22.35 2.23 -0.26
CA PRO A 227 23.61 2.90 0.07
C PRO A 227 23.64 4.40 -0.23
N HIS A 228 22.64 4.91 -0.96
CA HIS A 228 22.66 6.27 -1.51
C HIS A 228 22.38 7.35 -0.47
N ASN A 229 21.62 7.05 0.60
CA ASN A 229 21.15 8.01 1.60
C ASN A 229 20.51 9.25 0.96
N GLN A 230 19.74 9.04 -0.12
CA GLN A 230 19.22 10.10 -0.96
C GLN A 230 17.71 9.93 -1.17
N PHE A 231 17.06 11.07 -1.39
CA PHE A 231 15.72 11.15 -1.93
C PHE A 231 15.78 11.89 -3.27
N GLY A 232 15.16 11.33 -4.29
CA GLY A 232 14.99 12.00 -5.58
C GLY A 232 13.86 11.38 -6.37
N PHE A 233 13.22 12.15 -7.25
CA PHE A 233 12.16 11.63 -8.13
C PHE A 233 12.71 10.82 -9.31
N THR A 234 14.00 10.97 -9.60
CA THR A 234 14.67 10.30 -10.72
C THR A 234 15.94 9.60 -10.25
N ASP A 235 16.18 8.40 -10.80
CA ASP A 235 17.47 7.71 -10.73
C ASP A 235 17.94 7.44 -12.18
N PRO A 236 18.83 8.29 -12.72
CA PRO A 236 19.33 8.15 -14.08
C PRO A 236 20.11 6.86 -14.32
N GLU A 237 20.76 6.28 -13.29
CA GLU A 237 21.53 5.05 -13.45
C GLU A 237 20.62 3.86 -13.74
N LYS A 238 19.42 3.85 -13.14
CA LYS A 238 18.39 2.84 -13.35
C LYS A 238 17.32 3.24 -14.38
N GLY A 239 17.39 4.47 -14.90
CA GLY A 239 16.36 5.02 -15.79
C GLY A 239 14.99 5.16 -15.13
N ILE A 240 14.95 5.39 -13.82
CA ILE A 240 13.71 5.54 -13.05
C ILE A 240 13.30 7.01 -13.03
N ASP A 241 12.01 7.25 -13.27
CA ASP A 241 11.34 8.53 -13.07
C ASP A 241 9.96 8.26 -12.45
N THR A 242 9.82 8.59 -11.16
CA THR A 242 8.63 8.27 -10.38
C THR A 242 7.44 9.18 -10.72
N ILE A 243 7.71 10.40 -11.19
CA ILE A 243 6.69 11.34 -11.64
C ILE A 243 6.15 10.89 -13.00
N ALA A 244 7.03 10.41 -13.88
CA ALA A 244 6.62 9.78 -15.14
C ALA A 244 5.78 8.51 -14.92
N TYR A 245 6.01 7.75 -13.84
CA TYR A 245 5.13 6.62 -13.50
C TYR A 245 3.72 7.07 -13.10
N LEU A 246 3.59 8.17 -12.34
CA LEU A 246 2.26 8.75 -12.09
C LEU A 246 1.63 9.29 -13.37
N GLN A 247 2.40 9.93 -14.25
CA GLN A 247 1.91 10.36 -15.56
C GLN A 247 1.39 9.17 -16.38
N LYS A 248 2.07 8.01 -16.32
CA LYS A 248 1.59 6.77 -16.94
C LYS A 248 0.30 6.26 -16.30
N ILE A 249 0.14 6.33 -14.98
CA ILE A 249 -1.12 6.01 -14.29
C ILE A 249 -2.26 6.88 -14.86
N ILE A 250 -2.05 8.20 -14.97
CA ILE A 250 -3.02 9.13 -15.55
C ILE A 250 -3.35 8.73 -17.00
N ALA A 251 -2.34 8.44 -17.81
CA ALA A 251 -2.53 8.01 -19.20
C ALA A 251 -3.28 6.66 -19.34
N ILE A 252 -3.08 5.73 -18.41
CA ILE A 252 -3.83 4.46 -18.36
C ILE A 252 -5.30 4.77 -18.05
N CYS A 253 -5.57 5.61 -17.07
CA CYS A 253 -6.93 6.02 -16.71
C CYS A 253 -7.63 6.77 -17.87
N GLU A 254 -6.92 7.67 -18.56
CA GLU A 254 -7.40 8.34 -19.77
C GLU A 254 -7.82 7.33 -20.85
N LYS A 255 -6.90 6.41 -21.20
CA LYS A 255 -7.10 5.43 -22.26
C LYS A 255 -8.29 4.50 -21.98
N ASN A 256 -8.48 4.12 -20.73
CA ASN A 256 -9.52 3.17 -20.32
C ASN A 256 -10.82 3.86 -19.85
N HIS A 257 -10.86 5.20 -19.88
CA HIS A 257 -11.97 5.99 -19.36
C HIS A 257 -12.31 5.60 -17.91
N THR A 258 -11.28 5.58 -17.07
CA THR A 258 -11.31 5.29 -15.64
C THR A 258 -11.24 6.60 -14.88
N GLU A 259 -12.23 6.89 -14.03
CA GLU A 259 -12.21 8.09 -13.19
C GLU A 259 -11.10 7.97 -12.14
N LEU A 260 -10.23 8.97 -12.02
CA LEU A 260 -9.15 8.99 -11.04
C LEU A 260 -9.40 10.04 -9.95
N ILE A 261 -9.44 9.57 -8.70
CA ILE A 261 -9.37 10.38 -7.48
C ILE A 261 -8.00 10.14 -6.85
N LEU A 262 -7.12 11.13 -6.95
CA LEU A 262 -5.80 11.11 -6.33
C LEU A 262 -5.88 11.75 -4.93
N ILE A 263 -5.31 11.09 -3.94
CA ILE A 263 -5.36 11.50 -2.52
C ILE A 263 -3.93 11.60 -1.99
N LEU A 264 -3.53 12.79 -1.53
CA LEU A 264 -2.38 12.92 -0.63
C LEU A 264 -2.80 12.40 0.74
N ALA A 265 -2.18 11.31 1.18
CA ALA A 265 -2.55 10.63 2.41
C ALA A 265 -2.52 11.59 3.63
N PRO A 266 -3.42 11.44 4.61
CA PRO A 266 -3.23 12.09 5.91
C PRO A 266 -1.98 11.53 6.58
N GLU A 267 -1.14 12.42 7.06
CA GLU A 267 0.12 12.12 7.74
C GLU A 267 0.10 12.82 9.09
N HIS A 268 0.57 12.15 10.14
CA HIS A 268 0.66 12.78 11.44
C HIS A 268 1.72 13.90 11.39
N VAL A 269 1.52 15.00 12.11
CA VAL A 269 2.43 16.17 12.11
C VAL A 269 3.88 15.81 12.46
N ARG A 270 4.09 14.72 13.21
CA ARG A 270 5.43 14.19 13.53
C ARG A 270 6.17 13.62 12.32
N LEU A 271 5.46 13.05 11.34
CA LEU A 271 6.04 12.63 10.07
C LEU A 271 6.39 13.83 9.19
N LEU A 272 5.54 14.86 9.19
CA LEU A 272 5.79 16.14 8.51
C LEU A 272 7.04 16.84 9.10
N GLU A 273 7.16 16.88 10.42
CA GLU A 273 8.36 17.37 11.10
C GLU A 273 9.59 16.51 10.77
N THR A 274 9.44 15.18 10.63
CA THR A 274 10.53 14.30 10.18
C THR A 274 11.04 14.68 8.79
N TYR A 275 10.16 15.05 7.85
CA TYR A 275 10.57 15.55 6.54
C TYR A 275 11.41 16.83 6.66
N LYS A 276 11.00 17.76 7.53
CA LYS A 276 11.77 18.99 7.80
C LYS A 276 13.13 18.67 8.41
N LEU A 277 13.20 17.82 9.42
CA LEU A 277 14.44 17.43 10.09
C LEU A 277 15.44 16.72 9.18
N LEU A 278 14.95 16.01 8.16
CA LEU A 278 15.77 15.36 7.14
C LEU A 278 16.10 16.27 5.93
N ASN A 279 15.76 17.56 5.98
CA ASN A 279 15.91 18.52 4.87
C ASN A 279 15.13 18.11 3.60
N LEU A 280 13.99 17.44 3.77
CA LEU A 280 13.12 16.99 2.68
C LEU A 280 11.87 17.85 2.50
N TRP A 281 11.65 18.88 3.32
CA TRP A 281 10.43 19.70 3.27
C TRP A 281 10.22 20.38 1.91
N ASP A 282 11.26 20.99 1.35
CA ASP A 282 11.15 21.66 0.04
C ASP A 282 10.86 20.64 -1.07
N THR A 283 11.46 19.44 -1.00
CA THR A 283 11.18 18.32 -1.92
C THR A 283 9.74 17.81 -1.75
N TYR A 284 9.21 17.78 -0.52
CA TYR A 284 7.82 17.41 -0.23
C TYR A 284 6.82 18.41 -0.81
N GLU A 285 7.12 19.72 -0.74
CA GLU A 285 6.30 20.74 -1.38
C GLU A 285 6.37 20.66 -2.91
N GLN A 286 7.57 20.44 -3.46
CA GLN A 286 7.77 20.26 -4.89
C GLN A 286 6.99 19.05 -5.43
N TRP A 287 7.01 17.92 -4.71
CA TRP A 287 6.20 16.75 -5.03
C TRP A 287 4.72 17.09 -5.17
N GLN A 288 4.14 17.81 -4.20
CA GLN A 288 2.73 18.20 -4.26
C GLN A 288 2.42 19.12 -5.46
N LYS A 289 3.34 20.04 -5.80
CA LYS A 289 3.21 20.91 -6.99
C LYS A 289 3.25 20.13 -8.29
N GLU A 290 4.14 19.15 -8.41
CA GLU A 290 4.24 18.29 -9.60
C GLU A 290 2.98 17.45 -9.80
N LEU A 291 2.46 16.85 -8.72
CA LEU A 291 1.21 16.11 -8.73
C LEU A 291 0.02 16.99 -9.16
N MET A 292 -0.04 18.22 -8.65
CA MET A 292 -1.07 19.18 -9.05
C MET A 292 -0.93 19.54 -10.53
N THR A 293 0.28 19.80 -11.01
CA THR A 293 0.53 20.13 -12.42
C THR A 293 0.04 19.02 -13.34
N LEU A 294 0.36 17.76 -13.04
CA LEU A 294 -0.09 16.61 -13.83
C LEU A 294 -1.63 16.50 -13.92
N ILE A 295 -2.33 16.76 -12.82
CA ILE A 295 -3.80 16.72 -12.78
C ILE A 295 -4.41 17.94 -13.48
N ALA A 296 -3.78 19.11 -13.36
CA ALA A 296 -4.20 20.32 -14.09
C ALA A 296 -4.07 20.15 -15.61
N ASP A 297 -2.93 19.64 -16.07
CA ASP A 297 -2.67 19.34 -17.49
C ASP A 297 -3.71 18.37 -18.06
N HIS A 298 -4.03 17.31 -17.33
CA HIS A 298 -5.10 16.38 -17.70
C HIS A 298 -6.46 17.10 -17.80
N ASN A 299 -6.84 17.85 -16.76
CA ASN A 299 -8.13 18.54 -16.70
C ASN A 299 -8.28 19.65 -17.75
N GLN A 300 -7.18 20.28 -18.17
CA GLN A 300 -7.17 21.22 -19.27
C GLN A 300 -7.39 20.51 -20.61
N LYS A 301 -6.78 19.33 -20.80
CA LYS A 301 -6.89 18.53 -22.01
C LYS A 301 -8.26 17.84 -22.14
N TYR A 302 -8.87 17.43 -21.03
CA TYR A 302 -10.14 16.70 -20.98
C TYR A 302 -11.14 17.36 -20.01
N PRO A 303 -11.75 18.51 -20.37
CA PRO A 303 -12.62 19.26 -19.47
C PRO A 303 -13.89 18.52 -19.04
N ASP A 304 -14.33 17.51 -19.81
CA ASP A 304 -15.56 16.73 -19.56
C ASP A 304 -15.34 15.51 -18.65
N THR A 305 -14.08 15.09 -18.43
CA THR A 305 -13.74 13.91 -17.62
C THR A 305 -12.67 14.26 -16.60
N LYS A 306 -13.00 15.15 -15.67
CA LYS A 306 -12.02 15.68 -14.72
C LYS A 306 -11.55 14.64 -13.71
N PHE A 307 -10.25 14.64 -13.45
CA PHE A 307 -9.65 13.98 -12.30
C PHE A 307 -9.53 14.97 -11.13
N SER A 308 -9.58 14.44 -9.91
CA SER A 308 -9.48 15.25 -8.69
C SER A 308 -8.23 14.89 -7.90
N LEU A 309 -7.57 15.91 -7.33
CA LEU A 309 -6.48 15.77 -6.37
C LEU A 309 -6.92 16.34 -5.02
N TRP A 310 -6.97 15.50 -3.99
CA TRP A 310 -7.36 15.88 -2.65
C TRP A 310 -6.17 15.83 -1.70
N GLY A 311 -5.95 16.90 -0.95
CA GLY A 311 -5.00 16.96 0.14
C GLY A 311 -5.68 16.65 1.48
N PHE A 312 -5.26 15.57 2.14
CA PHE A 312 -5.62 15.27 3.53
C PHE A 312 -4.42 15.37 4.49
N ASN A 313 -3.27 15.79 3.97
CA ASN A 313 -2.01 16.05 4.68
C ASN A 313 -1.93 17.48 5.28
N ASN A 314 -3.04 18.21 5.36
CA ASN A 314 -3.09 19.53 5.99
C ASN A 314 -2.71 19.41 7.48
N ILE A 315 -2.01 20.40 8.04
CA ILE A 315 -1.76 20.46 9.49
C ILE A 315 -2.98 21.07 10.19
N ASN A 316 -3.71 20.24 10.94
CA ASN A 316 -4.97 20.60 11.62
C ASN A 316 -5.21 19.68 12.84
N SER A 317 -6.35 19.83 13.52
CA SER A 317 -6.68 19.08 14.72
C SER A 317 -6.72 17.55 14.58
N ILE A 318 -6.82 17.01 13.36
CA ILE A 318 -6.77 15.57 13.10
C ILE A 318 -5.32 15.11 12.94
N THR A 319 -4.54 15.78 12.11
CA THR A 319 -3.12 15.43 11.85
C THR A 319 -2.20 15.81 13.00
N THR A 320 -2.63 16.70 13.90
CA THR A 320 -1.97 17.00 15.19
C THR A 320 -2.63 16.28 16.36
N GLU A 321 -3.21 15.09 16.15
CA GLU A 321 -3.80 14.30 17.24
C GLU A 321 -2.79 14.13 18.38
N GLN A 322 -3.20 14.43 19.61
CA GLN A 322 -2.30 14.36 20.76
C GLN A 322 -1.84 12.92 20.99
N LEU A 323 -0.53 12.72 21.08
CA LEU A 323 0.05 11.45 21.50
C LEU A 323 -0.18 11.23 23.01
N PRO A 324 -0.64 10.03 23.42
CA PRO A 324 -0.58 9.61 24.82
C PRO A 324 0.86 9.65 25.34
N ASP A 325 1.01 9.78 26.66
CA ASP A 325 2.31 9.73 27.31
C ASP A 325 2.96 8.34 27.18
N LYS A 326 4.28 8.28 27.36
CA LYS A 326 5.07 7.05 27.17
C LYS A 326 4.65 5.88 28.06
N ASP A 327 4.19 6.18 29.28
CA ASP A 327 3.73 5.19 30.26
C ASP A 327 2.20 4.94 30.16
N ASP A 328 1.51 5.63 29.25
CA ASP A 328 0.08 5.43 29.01
C ASP A 328 -0.17 4.37 27.92
N ALA A 329 -0.36 3.14 28.39
CA ALA A 329 -0.73 2.01 27.54
C ALA A 329 -2.25 1.84 27.34
N ARG A 330 -3.09 2.72 27.92
CA ARG A 330 -4.55 2.56 27.94
C ARG A 330 -5.26 3.50 26.99
N THR A 331 -4.79 4.74 26.87
CA THR A 331 -5.42 5.73 25.99
C THR A 331 -5.24 5.31 24.53
N LYS A 332 -6.36 5.20 23.82
CA LYS A 332 -6.38 4.91 22.38
C LYS A 332 -6.45 6.21 21.59
N MET A 333 -5.57 6.35 20.60
CA MET A 333 -5.75 7.35 19.54
C MET A 333 -6.96 6.98 18.67
N ARG A 334 -7.59 7.98 18.07
CA ARG A 334 -8.75 7.88 17.20
C ARG A 334 -8.37 7.80 15.72
N TRP A 335 -7.36 8.54 15.28
CA TRP A 335 -7.12 8.75 13.84
C TRP A 335 -5.91 8.02 13.30
N PHE A 336 -4.88 7.80 14.13
CA PHE A 336 -3.63 7.18 13.70
C PHE A 336 -3.27 5.92 14.49
N TRP A 337 -2.64 4.95 13.81
CA TRP A 337 -1.96 3.82 14.43
C TRP A 337 -0.50 4.17 14.77
N ASP A 338 0.14 4.90 13.87
CA ASP A 338 1.53 5.37 13.91
C ASP A 338 1.63 6.65 13.04
N PRO A 339 2.81 7.31 12.89
CA PRO A 339 2.89 8.57 12.17
C PRO A 339 2.41 8.54 10.71
N GLN A 340 2.37 7.35 10.08
CA GLN A 340 2.08 7.18 8.66
C GLN A 340 0.72 6.51 8.41
N HIS A 341 0.29 5.58 9.25
CA HIS A 341 -0.90 4.77 9.02
C HIS A 341 -2.11 5.32 9.78
N PHE A 342 -3.07 5.85 9.04
CA PHE A 342 -4.37 6.25 9.57
C PHE A 342 -5.31 5.05 9.77
N LYS A 343 -6.26 5.23 10.68
CA LYS A 343 -7.29 4.23 11.00
C LYS A 343 -8.49 4.30 10.06
N ASN A 344 -9.29 3.25 10.06
CA ASN A 344 -10.52 3.15 9.30
C ASN A 344 -11.50 4.29 9.58
N GLU A 345 -11.56 4.80 10.81
CA GLU A 345 -12.39 5.94 11.16
C GLU A 345 -12.01 7.18 10.33
N LEU A 346 -10.71 7.42 10.11
CA LEU A 346 -10.25 8.51 9.27
C LEU A 346 -10.47 8.20 7.78
N GLY A 347 -10.26 6.95 7.36
CA GLY A 347 -10.51 6.55 5.98
C GLY A 347 -11.96 6.62 5.57
N ASN A 348 -12.89 6.26 6.45
CA ASN A 348 -14.33 6.40 6.22
C ASN A 348 -14.71 7.89 6.06
N LEU A 349 -14.10 8.78 6.84
CA LEU A 349 -14.27 10.22 6.67
C LEU A 349 -13.74 10.68 5.31
N ILE A 350 -12.56 10.23 4.90
CA ILE A 350 -11.98 10.51 3.57
C ILE A 350 -12.90 10.04 2.45
N LEU A 351 -13.37 8.79 2.51
CA LEU A 351 -14.27 8.21 1.50
C LEU A 351 -15.60 8.96 1.42
N SER A 352 -16.16 9.36 2.57
CA SER A 352 -17.39 10.18 2.60
C SER A 352 -17.21 11.52 1.90
N ILE A 353 -16.01 12.11 1.97
CA ILE A 353 -15.69 13.38 1.33
C ILE A 353 -15.53 13.17 -0.18
N VAL A 354 -14.68 12.22 -0.58
CA VAL A 354 -14.30 12.08 -2.00
C VAL A 354 -15.33 11.34 -2.86
N LEU A 355 -16.24 10.56 -2.27
CA LEU A 355 -17.26 9.80 -3.00
C LEU A 355 -18.67 10.39 -2.85
N SER A 356 -19.01 10.99 -1.70
CA SER A 356 -20.39 11.42 -1.41
C SER A 356 -20.66 12.93 -1.52
N LEU A 357 -19.64 13.80 -1.57
CA LEU A 357 -19.87 15.24 -1.62
C LEU A 357 -20.13 15.72 -3.05
N LYS A 358 -21.41 16.02 -3.34
CA LYS A 358 -21.82 16.80 -4.53
C LYS A 358 -21.69 18.31 -4.33
N ASP A 359 -21.36 18.75 -3.11
CA ASP A 359 -21.27 20.17 -2.76
C ASP A 359 -19.86 20.48 -2.25
N GLU A 360 -19.07 21.15 -3.09
CA GLU A 360 -17.70 21.61 -2.83
C GLU A 360 -17.62 22.63 -1.68
N SER A 361 -18.76 23.14 -1.18
CA SER A 361 -18.82 24.27 -0.25
C SER A 361 -18.75 23.91 1.24
N VAL A 362 -18.79 22.62 1.60
CA VAL A 362 -18.88 22.15 3.01
C VAL A 362 -17.54 21.70 3.59
N ILE A 363 -16.42 22.00 2.92
CA ILE A 363 -15.15 21.39 3.30
C ILE A 363 -14.49 22.14 4.47
N SER A 364 -14.43 21.44 5.62
CA SER A 364 -13.72 21.84 6.85
C SER A 364 -12.20 21.94 6.65
N ASP A 365 -11.49 22.50 7.63
CA ASP A 365 -10.01 22.56 7.71
C ASP A 365 -9.29 21.19 7.57
N PHE A 366 -10.05 20.10 7.46
CA PHE A 366 -9.56 18.75 7.30
C PHE A 366 -9.03 18.44 5.89
N SER A 367 -9.74 18.84 4.83
CA SER A 367 -9.41 18.44 3.46
C SER A 367 -9.33 19.61 2.50
N THR A 368 -8.54 19.48 1.44
CA THR A 368 -8.38 20.52 0.41
C THR A 368 -8.49 19.89 -0.97
N LEU A 369 -9.51 20.27 -1.76
CA LEU A 369 -9.49 19.97 -3.20
C LEU A 369 -8.44 20.87 -3.87
N LEU A 370 -7.34 20.28 -4.31
CA LEU A 370 -6.21 21.01 -4.85
C LEU A 370 -6.50 21.50 -6.27
N LYS A 371 -6.17 22.77 -6.50
CA LYS A 371 -6.27 23.48 -7.78
C LYS A 371 -5.01 24.35 -7.94
N GLU A 372 -4.68 24.73 -9.17
CA GLU A 372 -3.50 25.58 -9.45
C GLU A 372 -3.55 26.91 -8.67
N ASP A 373 -4.75 27.46 -8.46
CA ASP A 373 -4.96 28.74 -7.76
C ASP A 373 -4.84 28.66 -6.23
N ASN A 374 -4.84 27.45 -5.64
CA ASN A 374 -4.86 27.27 -4.19
C ASN A 374 -3.65 26.52 -3.62
N ILE A 375 -2.87 25.80 -4.44
CA ILE A 375 -1.76 24.97 -3.97
C ILE A 375 -0.70 25.81 -3.23
N GLN A 376 -0.32 26.98 -3.74
CA GLN A 376 0.69 27.82 -3.10
C GLN A 376 0.23 28.29 -1.70
N ARG A 377 -1.03 28.73 -1.59
CA ARG A 377 -1.63 29.14 -0.31
C ARG A 377 -1.69 27.98 0.69
N LYS A 378 -2.01 26.76 0.24
CA LYS A 378 -1.98 25.57 1.10
C LYS A 378 -0.58 25.35 1.68
N LEU A 379 0.45 25.34 0.84
CA LEU A 379 1.83 25.05 1.25
C LEU A 379 2.36 26.12 2.23
N GLU A 380 2.06 27.39 1.97
CA GLU A 380 2.37 28.48 2.91
C GLU A 380 1.66 28.29 4.26
N ASN A 381 0.39 27.89 4.24
CA ASN A 381 -0.35 27.59 5.45
C ASN A 381 0.23 26.40 6.22
N ASP A 382 0.60 25.32 5.53
CA ASP A 382 1.24 24.15 6.15
C ASP A 382 2.57 24.53 6.83
N ARG A 383 3.41 25.37 6.19
CA ARG A 383 4.63 25.89 6.86
C ARG A 383 4.32 26.67 8.13
N LEU A 384 3.32 27.55 8.07
CA LEU A 384 2.93 28.36 9.22
C LEU A 384 2.38 27.51 10.37
N GLU A 385 1.52 26.54 10.06
CA GLU A 385 0.95 25.63 11.06
C GLU A 385 2.00 24.68 11.64
N LEU A 386 2.98 24.22 10.85
CA LEU A 386 4.10 23.45 11.37
C LEU A 386 4.90 24.29 12.39
N ILE A 387 5.24 25.53 12.06
CA ILE A 387 5.95 26.44 12.98
C ILE A 387 5.15 26.68 14.27
N LYS A 388 3.83 26.86 14.16
CA LYS A 388 2.95 27.00 15.33
C LYS A 388 2.94 25.74 16.19
N TRP A 389 2.89 24.57 15.56
CA TRP A 389 2.94 23.29 16.26
C TRP A 389 4.28 23.11 16.97
N GLU A 390 5.40 23.38 16.28
CA GLU A 390 6.75 23.30 16.82
C GLU A 390 6.92 24.17 18.08
N ASN A 391 6.47 25.43 18.03
CA ASN A 391 6.56 26.36 19.15
C ASN A 391 5.76 25.90 20.39
N ARG A 392 4.71 25.09 20.19
CA ARG A 392 3.88 24.54 21.27
C ARG A 392 4.40 23.19 21.79
N HIS A 393 5.21 22.47 21.01
CA HIS A 393 5.66 21.11 21.32
C HIS A 393 7.20 20.96 21.23
N PRO A 394 8.00 21.82 21.90
CA PRO A 394 9.46 21.75 21.80
C PRO A 394 10.03 20.39 22.23
N GLU A 395 9.42 19.75 23.24
CA GLU A 395 9.85 18.43 23.72
C GLU A 395 9.65 17.32 22.68
N ASP A 396 8.57 17.37 21.89
CA ASP A 396 8.34 16.40 20.82
C ASP A 396 9.38 16.51 19.71
N ILE A 397 9.83 17.73 19.39
CA ILE A 397 10.91 17.96 18.40
C ILE A 397 12.23 17.38 18.93
N ILE A 398 12.54 17.62 20.21
CA ILE A 398 13.76 17.08 20.84
C ILE A 398 13.75 15.56 20.80
N GLU A 399 12.62 14.95 21.16
CA GLU A 399 12.45 13.49 21.12
C GLU A 399 12.58 12.94 19.69
N LEU A 400 11.92 13.56 18.70
CA LEU A 400 12.04 13.18 17.29
C LEU A 400 13.49 13.24 16.79
N LYS A 401 14.20 14.34 17.09
CA LYS A 401 15.61 14.49 16.73
C LYS A 401 16.49 13.41 17.38
N GLN A 402 16.27 13.11 18.65
CA GLN A 402 16.99 12.05 19.35
C GLN A 402 16.71 10.68 18.75
N ASN A 403 15.47 10.40 18.36
CA ASN A 403 15.10 9.12 17.76
C ASN A 403 15.65 8.96 16.32
N LEU A 404 15.67 10.04 15.53
CA LEU A 404 16.15 10.04 14.14
C LEU A 404 17.68 10.03 14.01
N PHE A 405 18.38 10.72 14.91
CA PHE A 405 19.83 10.95 14.81
C PHE A 405 20.63 10.38 15.99
N GLY A 406 19.96 9.95 17.06
CA GLY A 406 20.61 9.28 18.18
C GLY A 406 21.25 7.97 17.73
N SER A 407 22.42 7.67 18.29
CA SER A 407 23.07 6.39 18.11
C SER A 407 22.24 5.30 18.79
N THR A 408 21.27 4.72 18.09
CA THR A 408 20.70 3.43 18.49
C THR A 408 21.81 2.39 18.32
N THR A 409 22.41 1.99 19.44
CA THR A 409 23.14 0.73 19.53
C THR A 409 22.25 -0.34 18.93
N SER A 410 22.67 -0.91 17.80
CA SER A 410 21.92 -1.97 17.14
C SER A 410 21.73 -3.10 18.14
N LYS A 411 20.51 -3.26 18.66
CA LYS A 411 20.08 -4.59 19.07
C LYS A 411 19.88 -5.33 17.76
N SER A 412 20.89 -6.14 17.44
CA SER A 412 20.80 -7.19 16.47
C SER A 412 19.69 -8.14 16.91
N ASP A 413 18.52 -8.00 16.32
CA ASP A 413 17.51 -9.04 16.40
C ASP A 413 17.94 -10.17 15.45
N LYS A 414 18.14 -11.34 16.06
CA LYS A 414 18.38 -12.64 15.44
C LYS A 414 17.09 -13.25 14.92
#